data_AF-A0A4Y3KZV4-F1
#
_entry.id   AF-A0A4Y3KZV4-F1
#
_cell.length_a   1.000
_cell.length_b   1.000
_cell.length_c   1.000
_cell.angle_alpha   90.00
_cell.angle_beta   90.00
_cell.angle_gamma   90.00
#
_symmetry.space_group_name_H-M   'P 1'
#
loop_
_entity.id
_entity.type
_entity.pdbx_description
1 polymer ?
#
loop_
_entity_poly.entity_id
_entity_poly.type
_entity_poly.pdbx_seq_one_letter_code
_entity_poly.pdbx_strand_id
1 'polypeptide(L)'
;MRSTRRHGGDPGGRAGSDLLDVSVQDARAPLASARPAVPRALVRGDVTDPAVQLNRWIAVVAVVLTGMRVRVVQEVVPGLIVAVALLPVWLPALRRFVGARVMLGLGALALLNGAWLTVWSAADHEISSGLATSTSVVMASLLGGVGVVVWARTLLPDAWVGIWLGLGALAAALARPVTWGVNPWKFAIAVPVSIIVLSAARLSRRRIVDVGALVVLALFSATQDSRSAFAIYLVAATLLLWQAVPSRVQGEASSWRRRLQVLAVMGAVVAAMYNLGVSLILDGHLGESAQQRTLEQIRASGSLLLGGRPELAATMALMQERPLGFGPGTLPSPGDVATAKAGMSTIGYDPDNGYVERFMFGTQFRLHSVIGDLWSAFGIVGAVFALAMLVLVVLALAGALTAKRASGLTVWLTFLTAWNLFFGTFNGSTTTFVAVLALAMLRRDASPPQPDDALAAPGRA
;
A
#
# COMPACT_ATOMS: atom_id res chain seq x y z
N MET A 1 -71.13 -14.87 -37.92
CA MET A 1 -72.06 -14.50 -39.01
C MET A 1 -71.25 -14.29 -40.29
N ARG A 2 -71.58 -15.07 -41.34
CA ARG A 2 -71.52 -14.82 -42.82
C ARG A 2 -70.67 -13.63 -43.34
N SER A 3 -70.00 -13.64 -44.48
CA SER A 3 -69.76 -14.62 -45.55
C SER A 3 -68.87 -13.97 -46.66
N THR A 4 -67.95 -14.75 -47.23
CA THR A 4 -67.60 -14.90 -48.67
C THR A 4 -67.54 -13.71 -49.66
N ARG A 5 -66.45 -13.68 -50.45
CA ARG A 5 -66.32 -13.54 -51.94
C ARG A 5 -64.86 -13.10 -52.25
N ARG A 6 -64.16 -13.50 -53.32
CA ARG A 6 -64.48 -14.15 -54.60
C ARG A 6 -63.21 -14.75 -55.24
N HIS A 7 -63.42 -15.76 -56.08
CA HIS A 7 -62.49 -16.47 -56.97
C HIS A 7 -62.09 -15.74 -58.26
N GLY A 8 -60.96 -16.19 -58.83
CA GLY A 8 -60.61 -16.36 -60.26
C GLY A 8 -59.15 -16.86 -60.30
N GLY A 9 -58.73 -18.01 -60.86
CA GLY A 9 -59.12 -18.79 -62.05
C GLY A 9 -57.97 -18.70 -63.07
N ASP A 10 -56.91 -19.54 -62.98
CA ASP A 10 -56.60 -20.77 -63.79
C ASP A 10 -55.86 -20.45 -65.13
N PRO A 11 -55.26 -21.36 -65.95
CA PRO A 11 -54.65 -22.71 -65.75
C PRO A 11 -53.27 -22.93 -66.45
N GLY A 12 -52.65 -24.10 -66.21
CA GLY A 12 -51.87 -24.87 -67.20
C GLY A 12 -50.34 -24.88 -67.02
N GLY A 13 -49.59 -25.99 -67.06
CA GLY A 13 -49.88 -27.41 -67.29
C GLY A 13 -48.56 -28.19 -67.50
N ARG A 14 -48.65 -29.54 -67.36
CA ARG A 14 -47.70 -30.62 -67.76
C ARG A 14 -46.46 -30.85 -66.86
N ALA A 15 -46.40 -31.95 -66.10
CA ALA A 15 -46.02 -33.34 -66.49
C ALA A 15 -44.54 -33.42 -66.89
N GLY A 16 -43.66 -34.26 -66.35
CA GLY A 16 -43.70 -35.30 -65.34
C GLY A 16 -42.34 -36.00 -65.34
N SER A 17 -41.89 -36.59 -64.23
CA SER A 17 -40.96 -37.73 -64.21
C SER A 17 -40.77 -38.20 -62.76
N ASP A 18 -41.34 -39.36 -62.47
CA ASP A 18 -41.16 -40.13 -61.26
C ASP A 18 -39.74 -40.70 -61.13
N LEU A 19 -39.48 -41.22 -59.91
CA LEU A 19 -38.45 -42.18 -59.50
C LEU A 19 -37.10 -41.59 -59.08
N LEU A 20 -36.98 -41.32 -57.77
CA LEU A 20 -36.25 -42.24 -56.88
C LEU A 20 -36.75 -42.09 -55.44
N ASP A 21 -37.26 -43.22 -54.97
CA ASP A 21 -37.67 -43.59 -53.62
C ASP A 21 -36.46 -43.57 -52.66
N VAL A 22 -36.71 -43.13 -51.42
CA VAL A 22 -36.28 -43.77 -50.16
C VAL A 22 -36.82 -42.89 -49.02
N SER A 23 -37.81 -43.45 -48.33
CA SER A 23 -38.31 -43.00 -47.04
C SER A 23 -37.21 -42.98 -45.95
N VAL A 24 -37.44 -42.20 -44.89
CA VAL A 24 -37.43 -42.65 -43.48
C VAL A 24 -37.37 -41.40 -42.59
N GLN A 25 -38.47 -41.19 -41.87
CA GLN A 25 -38.55 -40.38 -40.66
C GLN A 25 -37.59 -40.95 -39.59
N ASP A 26 -36.97 -40.04 -38.84
CA ASP A 26 -36.48 -40.19 -37.45
C ASP A 26 -35.03 -39.75 -37.23
N ALA A 27 -34.83 -39.18 -36.03
CA ALA A 27 -33.58 -38.79 -35.40
C ALA A 27 -32.95 -37.44 -35.82
N ARG A 28 -33.52 -36.34 -35.29
CA ARG A 28 -32.71 -35.16 -34.91
C ARG A 28 -32.77 -34.97 -33.39
N ALA A 29 -31.93 -35.73 -32.69
CA ALA A 29 -31.51 -35.40 -31.32
C ALA A 29 -30.53 -34.21 -31.36
N PRO A 30 -30.57 -33.28 -30.39
CA PRO A 30 -29.61 -32.19 -30.34
C PRO A 30 -28.23 -32.71 -29.89
N LEU A 31 -27.21 -32.46 -30.71
CA LEU A 31 -25.80 -32.68 -30.41
C LEU A 31 -25.39 -31.85 -29.18
N ALA A 32 -25.47 -32.46 -28.00
CA ALA A 32 -24.79 -31.98 -26.81
C ALA A 32 -23.28 -32.08 -27.07
N SER A 33 -22.61 -30.93 -27.16
CA SER A 33 -21.16 -30.84 -27.21
C SER A 33 -20.56 -31.43 -25.93
N ALA A 34 -20.17 -32.68 -25.97
CA ALA A 34 -19.41 -33.34 -24.91
C ALA A 34 -18.04 -32.64 -24.79
N ARG A 35 -17.92 -31.72 -23.83
CA ARG A 35 -16.61 -31.27 -23.35
C ARG A 35 -15.90 -32.48 -22.75
N PRO A 36 -14.64 -32.78 -23.12
CA PRO A 36 -13.90 -33.85 -22.49
C PRO A 36 -13.83 -33.56 -20.99
N ALA A 37 -14.30 -34.51 -20.17
CA ALA A 37 -14.22 -34.44 -18.73
C ALA A 37 -12.74 -34.40 -18.34
N VAL A 38 -12.25 -33.21 -17.96
CA VAL A 38 -10.96 -33.06 -17.29
C VAL A 38 -11.03 -33.93 -16.03
N PRO A 39 -10.10 -34.88 -15.83
CA PRO A 39 -10.09 -35.69 -14.62
C PRO A 39 -10.08 -34.79 -13.39
N ARG A 40 -11.16 -34.86 -12.59
CA ARG A 40 -11.36 -34.08 -11.35
C ARG A 40 -10.35 -34.40 -10.24
N ALA A 41 -9.32 -35.20 -10.51
CA ALA A 41 -8.40 -35.76 -9.54
C ALA A 41 -7.15 -34.90 -9.25
N LEU A 42 -7.00 -33.71 -9.86
CA LEU A 42 -5.78 -32.87 -9.71
C LEU A 42 -5.96 -31.54 -8.96
N VAL A 43 -7.11 -31.30 -8.31
CA VAL A 43 -7.45 -29.94 -7.78
C VAL A 43 -7.47 -29.86 -6.24
N ARG A 44 -7.26 -30.96 -5.51
CA ARG A 44 -7.10 -30.92 -4.05
C ARG A 44 -5.70 -31.41 -3.70
N GLY A 45 -4.74 -30.48 -3.60
CA GLY A 45 -3.56 -30.73 -2.80
C GLY A 45 -4.04 -30.97 -1.38
N ASP A 46 -3.89 -32.21 -0.91
CA ASP A 46 -4.34 -32.60 0.41
C ASP A 46 -3.60 -31.73 1.45
N VAL A 47 -4.31 -31.18 2.44
CA VAL A 47 -3.74 -30.27 3.44
C VAL A 47 -2.65 -30.96 4.29
N THR A 48 -2.58 -32.28 4.17
CA THR A 48 -1.65 -33.21 4.81
C THR A 48 -0.36 -33.44 4.02
N ASP A 49 -0.22 -32.95 2.77
CA ASP A 49 1.02 -33.11 2.00
C ASP A 49 2.21 -32.41 2.71
N PRO A 50 3.24 -33.17 3.14
CA PRO A 50 4.41 -32.61 3.82
C PRO A 50 5.12 -31.50 3.03
N ALA A 51 5.12 -31.58 1.69
CA ALA A 51 5.76 -30.57 0.85
C ALA A 51 4.99 -29.24 0.86
N VAL A 52 3.66 -29.29 0.89
CA VAL A 52 2.80 -28.10 1.01
C VAL A 52 2.97 -27.47 2.39
N GLN A 53 3.04 -28.28 3.44
CA GLN A 53 3.26 -27.78 4.81
C GLN A 53 4.63 -27.16 4.98
N LEU A 54 5.69 -27.78 4.44
CA LEU A 54 7.04 -27.23 4.45
C LEU A 54 7.09 -25.85 3.77
N ASN A 55 6.47 -25.72 2.58
CA ASN A 55 6.40 -24.43 1.88
C ASN A 55 5.69 -23.34 2.70
N ARG A 56 4.63 -23.69 3.42
CA ARG A 56 3.94 -22.76 4.33
C ARG A 56 4.84 -22.34 5.50
N TRP A 57 5.58 -23.26 6.10
CA TRP A 57 6.53 -22.94 7.18
C TRP A 57 7.68 -22.06 6.68
N ILE A 58 8.24 -22.35 5.51
CA ILE A 58 9.26 -21.49 4.88
C ILE A 58 8.69 -20.08 4.66
N ALA A 59 7.46 -19.97 4.17
CA ALA A 59 6.81 -18.67 3.99
C ALA A 59 6.61 -17.92 5.32
N VAL A 60 6.20 -18.62 6.39
CA VAL A 60 6.08 -18.02 7.73
C VAL A 60 7.43 -17.47 8.20
N VAL A 61 8.48 -18.29 8.17
CA VAL A 61 9.83 -17.89 8.59
C VAL A 61 10.32 -16.72 7.75
N ALA A 62 10.15 -16.77 6.42
CA ALA A 62 10.56 -15.72 5.52
C ALA A 62 9.84 -14.38 5.80
N VAL A 63 8.55 -14.42 6.09
CA VAL A 63 7.77 -13.22 6.44
C VAL A 63 8.19 -12.64 7.79
N VAL A 64 8.42 -13.49 8.80
CA VAL A 64 8.94 -13.05 10.11
C VAL A 64 10.30 -12.38 9.95
N LEU A 65 11.23 -13.00 9.23
CA LEU A 65 12.57 -12.43 8.97
C LEU A 65 12.51 -11.15 8.14
N THR A 66 11.52 -11.03 7.23
CA THR A 66 11.26 -9.80 6.48
C THR A 66 10.77 -8.66 7.37
N GLY A 67 9.88 -8.97 8.33
CA GLY A 67 9.42 -8.00 9.33
C GLY A 67 10.51 -7.64 10.33
N MET A 68 11.38 -8.60 10.67
CA MET A 68 12.48 -8.46 11.61
C MET A 68 13.64 -7.66 11.00
N ARG A 69 13.48 -6.34 10.97
CA ARG A 69 14.47 -5.42 10.38
C ARG A 69 15.69 -5.15 11.27
N VAL A 70 16.15 -6.11 12.06
CA VAL A 70 17.36 -5.96 12.89
C VAL A 70 18.57 -5.83 11.98
N ARG A 71 19.34 -4.75 12.17
CA ARG A 71 20.51 -4.44 11.32
C ARG A 71 21.69 -5.31 11.75
N VAL A 72 22.27 -6.02 10.80
CA VAL A 72 23.47 -6.85 11.03
C VAL A 72 24.72 -6.02 10.73
N VAL A 73 24.87 -5.55 9.48
CA VAL A 73 25.98 -4.69 9.01
C VAL A 73 25.44 -3.77 7.92
N GLN A 74 25.78 -2.47 7.93
CA GLN A 74 25.45 -1.50 6.87
C GLN A 74 23.99 -1.57 6.38
N GLU A 75 23.02 -1.52 7.31
CA GLU A 75 21.57 -1.64 7.04
C GLU A 75 21.11 -2.99 6.44
N VAL A 76 21.99 -3.98 6.28
CA VAL A 76 21.59 -5.34 5.91
C VAL A 76 20.73 -5.93 7.03
N VAL A 77 19.55 -6.41 6.64
CA VAL A 77 18.58 -7.06 7.54
C VAL A 77 18.35 -8.51 7.11
N PRO A 78 17.96 -9.42 8.03
CA PRO A 78 17.66 -10.81 7.71
C PRO A 78 16.71 -11.00 6.52
N GLY A 79 15.69 -10.13 6.42
CA GLY A 79 14.76 -10.09 5.30
C GLY A 79 15.40 -9.95 3.91
N LEU A 80 16.49 -9.17 3.79
CA LEU A 80 17.20 -9.01 2.52
C LEU A 80 17.91 -10.30 2.12
N ILE A 81 18.56 -10.97 3.07
CA ILE A 81 19.24 -12.25 2.84
C ILE A 81 18.23 -13.29 2.34
N VAL A 82 17.09 -13.39 3.01
CA VAL A 82 15.99 -14.28 2.61
C VAL A 82 15.45 -13.90 1.23
N ALA A 83 15.26 -12.60 0.96
CA ALA A 83 14.77 -12.15 -0.33
C ALA A 83 15.73 -12.51 -1.48
N VAL A 84 17.04 -12.39 -1.27
CA VAL A 84 18.03 -12.82 -2.28
C VAL A 84 17.99 -14.34 -2.46
N ALA A 85 18.00 -15.10 -1.36
CA ALA A 85 17.98 -16.57 -1.40
C ALA A 85 16.72 -17.13 -2.09
N LEU A 86 15.57 -16.48 -1.90
CA LEU A 86 14.28 -16.89 -2.46
C LEU A 86 13.93 -16.18 -3.78
N LEU A 87 14.86 -15.42 -4.38
CA LEU A 87 14.62 -14.68 -5.62
C LEU A 87 13.98 -15.53 -6.75
N PRO A 88 14.45 -16.76 -7.03
CA PRO A 88 13.83 -17.61 -8.06
C PRO A 88 12.38 -17.99 -7.75
N VAL A 89 12.01 -17.98 -6.47
CA VAL A 89 10.71 -18.43 -5.98
C VAL A 89 9.69 -17.28 -6.00
N TRP A 90 10.06 -16.09 -5.52
CA TRP A 90 9.11 -14.99 -5.43
C TRP A 90 9.00 -14.14 -6.70
N LEU A 91 10.02 -14.09 -7.53
CA LEU A 91 10.00 -13.29 -8.75
C LEU A 91 8.88 -13.71 -9.73
N PRO A 92 8.62 -15.02 -9.97
CA PRO A 92 7.47 -15.45 -10.76
C PRO A 92 6.12 -15.11 -10.12
N ALA A 93 6.04 -15.10 -8.79
CA ALA A 93 4.80 -14.83 -8.05
C ALA A 93 4.26 -13.40 -8.29
N LEU A 94 5.14 -12.44 -8.63
CA LEU A 94 4.73 -11.07 -8.99
C LEU A 94 3.71 -11.02 -10.12
N ARG A 95 3.72 -12.00 -11.04
CA ARG A 95 2.78 -12.04 -12.18
C ARG A 95 1.33 -12.20 -11.75
N ARG A 96 1.08 -12.73 -10.54
CA ARG A 96 -0.25 -12.96 -9.96
C ARG A 96 -0.87 -11.71 -9.34
N PHE A 97 -0.13 -10.61 -9.23
CA PHE A 97 -0.58 -9.39 -8.55
C PHE A 97 -0.55 -8.19 -9.49
N VAL A 98 -1.59 -7.35 -9.40
CA VAL A 98 -1.69 -6.12 -10.19
C VAL A 98 -0.67 -5.10 -9.69
N GLY A 99 0.10 -4.51 -10.60
CA GLY A 99 1.09 -3.48 -10.29
C GLY A 99 2.41 -3.98 -9.69
N ALA A 100 2.50 -5.23 -9.21
CA ALA A 100 3.70 -5.75 -8.54
C ALA A 100 4.97 -5.67 -9.42
N ARG A 101 4.89 -6.11 -10.69
CA ARG A 101 6.01 -6.04 -11.64
C ARG A 101 6.44 -4.61 -11.95
N VAL A 102 5.47 -3.70 -12.09
CA VAL A 102 5.75 -2.28 -12.37
C VAL A 102 6.45 -1.65 -11.17
N MET A 103 5.97 -1.93 -9.95
CA MET A 103 6.56 -1.42 -8.73
C MET A 103 8.01 -1.89 -8.55
N LEU A 104 8.24 -3.19 -8.74
CA LEU A 104 9.58 -3.78 -8.64
C LEU A 104 10.52 -3.27 -9.75
N GLY A 105 10.00 -3.10 -10.98
CA GLY A 105 10.75 -2.54 -12.09
C GLY A 105 11.15 -1.07 -11.86
N LEU A 106 10.22 -0.23 -11.40
CA LEU A 106 10.50 1.17 -11.04
C LEU A 106 11.51 1.26 -9.90
N GLY A 107 11.40 0.38 -8.89
CA GLY A 107 12.34 0.34 -7.78
C GLY A 107 13.75 -0.08 -8.21
N ALA A 108 13.86 -1.08 -9.10
CA ALA A 108 15.14 -1.49 -9.67
C ALA A 108 15.74 -0.37 -10.54
N LEU A 109 14.91 0.32 -11.34
CA LEU A 109 15.34 1.47 -12.11
C LEU A 109 15.80 2.62 -11.21
N ALA A 110 15.13 2.84 -10.07
CA ALA A 110 15.56 3.83 -9.08
C ALA A 110 16.94 3.52 -8.51
N LEU A 111 17.24 2.25 -8.20
CA LEU A 111 18.58 1.82 -7.76
C LEU A 111 19.65 2.11 -8.83
N LEU A 112 19.36 1.79 -10.10
CA LEU A 112 20.28 2.07 -11.21
C LEU A 112 20.48 3.58 -11.40
N ASN A 113 19.39 4.37 -11.33
CA ASN A 113 19.45 5.82 -11.43
C ASN A 113 20.22 6.44 -10.25
N GLY A 114 20.05 5.91 -9.04
CA GLY A 114 20.84 6.30 -7.87
C GLY A 114 22.32 6.08 -8.11
N ALA A 115 22.73 4.88 -8.52
CA ALA A 115 24.14 4.59 -8.80
C ALA A 115 24.73 5.55 -9.85
N TRP A 116 23.98 5.85 -10.92
CA TRP A 116 24.38 6.85 -11.91
C TRP A 116 24.50 8.26 -11.31
N LEU A 117 23.53 8.70 -10.51
CA LEU A 117 23.55 10.00 -9.83
C LEU A 117 24.72 10.12 -8.85
N THR A 118 25.09 9.07 -8.12
CA THR A 118 26.25 9.09 -7.23
C THR A 118 27.53 9.41 -8.00
N VAL A 119 27.71 8.79 -9.18
CA VAL A 119 28.86 9.06 -10.05
C VAL A 119 28.80 10.48 -10.62
N TRP A 120 27.61 10.93 -11.02
CA TRP A 120 27.42 12.27 -11.57
C TRP A 120 27.70 13.36 -10.53
N SER A 121 27.20 13.19 -9.30
CA SER A 121 27.41 14.15 -8.20
C SER A 121 28.82 14.13 -7.62
N ALA A 122 29.62 13.09 -7.89
CA ALA A 122 31.02 13.08 -7.50
C ALA A 122 31.86 14.18 -8.17
N ALA A 123 31.33 14.82 -9.23
CA ALA A 123 31.98 15.94 -9.89
C ALA A 123 32.01 17.22 -9.04
N ASP A 124 31.02 17.41 -8.17
CA ASP A 124 30.81 18.65 -7.41
C ASP A 124 30.48 18.45 -5.92
N HIS A 125 30.27 17.21 -5.46
CA HIS A 125 29.96 16.86 -4.07
C HIS A 125 30.87 15.75 -3.53
N GLU A 126 31.06 15.76 -2.21
CA GLU A 126 31.71 14.64 -1.52
C GLU A 126 30.76 13.43 -1.46
N ILE A 127 31.32 12.24 -1.69
CA ILE A 127 30.57 10.98 -1.70
C ILE A 127 31.01 10.09 -0.54
N SER A 128 30.06 9.72 0.31
CA SER A 128 30.24 8.70 1.34
C SER A 128 29.82 7.32 0.81
N SER A 129 30.78 6.42 0.61
CA SER A 129 30.54 5.05 0.14
C SER A 129 29.70 4.21 1.12
N GLY A 130 29.88 4.43 2.42
CA GLY A 130 29.08 3.79 3.46
C GLY A 130 27.62 4.23 3.40
N LEU A 131 27.37 5.53 3.21
CA LEU A 131 26.02 6.05 3.03
C LEU A 131 25.40 5.57 1.72
N ALA A 132 26.17 5.58 0.61
CA ALA A 132 25.71 5.07 -0.68
C ALA A 132 25.23 3.61 -0.59
N THR A 133 26.05 2.78 0.07
CA THR A 133 25.74 1.36 0.30
C THR A 133 24.52 1.20 1.18
N SER A 134 24.48 1.86 2.34
CA SER A 134 23.36 1.74 3.29
C SER A 134 22.01 2.14 2.66
N THR A 135 21.94 3.29 1.97
CA THR A 135 20.71 3.77 1.33
C THR A 135 20.25 2.82 0.22
N SER A 136 21.19 2.30 -0.57
CA SER A 136 20.90 1.31 -1.62
C SER A 136 20.41 -0.02 -1.03
N VAL A 137 21.02 -0.48 0.06
CA VAL A 137 20.61 -1.69 0.81
C VAL A 137 19.21 -1.54 1.40
N VAL A 138 18.85 -0.37 1.93
CA VAL A 138 17.48 -0.10 2.42
C VAL A 138 16.46 -0.24 1.29
N MET A 139 16.73 0.35 0.12
CA MET A 139 15.87 0.24 -1.06
C MET A 139 15.79 -1.20 -1.58
N ALA A 140 16.91 -1.91 -1.69
CA ALA A 140 16.91 -3.33 -2.06
C ALA A 140 16.11 -4.18 -1.06
N SER A 141 16.24 -3.90 0.24
CA SER A 141 15.48 -4.58 1.30
C SER A 141 13.97 -4.31 1.21
N LEU A 142 13.56 -3.10 0.81
CA LEU A 142 12.15 -2.79 0.53
C LEU A 142 11.62 -3.67 -0.61
N LEU A 143 12.32 -3.67 -1.74
CA LEU A 143 11.91 -4.42 -2.95
C LEU A 143 11.88 -5.93 -2.69
N GLY A 144 12.93 -6.47 -2.09
CA GLY A 144 13.01 -7.87 -1.71
C GLY A 144 11.94 -8.27 -0.71
N GLY A 145 11.69 -7.44 0.31
CA GLY A 145 10.63 -7.67 1.29
C GLY A 145 9.24 -7.69 0.67
N VAL A 146 8.93 -6.76 -0.25
CA VAL A 146 7.68 -6.79 -1.01
C VAL A 146 7.55 -8.09 -1.81
N GLY A 147 8.61 -8.50 -2.50
CA GLY A 147 8.65 -9.76 -3.25
C GLY A 147 8.33 -10.98 -2.38
N VAL A 148 9.04 -11.15 -1.26
CA VAL A 148 8.84 -12.24 -0.31
C VAL A 148 7.42 -12.27 0.22
N VAL A 149 6.87 -11.13 0.65
CA VAL A 149 5.52 -11.07 1.21
C VAL A 149 4.46 -11.35 0.14
N VAL A 150 4.63 -10.85 -1.09
CA VAL A 150 3.74 -11.16 -2.23
C VAL A 150 3.73 -12.65 -2.53
N TRP A 151 4.89 -13.31 -2.50
CA TRP A 151 4.99 -14.75 -2.63
C TRP A 151 4.34 -15.49 -1.46
N ALA A 152 4.58 -15.08 -0.22
CA ALA A 152 3.97 -15.71 0.96
C ALA A 152 2.44 -15.64 0.94
N ARG A 153 1.87 -14.54 0.41
CA ARG A 153 0.42 -14.43 0.16
C ARG A 153 -0.11 -15.48 -0.82
N THR A 154 0.74 -16.13 -1.63
CA THR A 154 0.35 -17.27 -2.47
C THR A 154 0.12 -18.56 -1.69
N LEU A 155 0.65 -18.65 -0.48
CA LEU A 155 0.64 -19.85 0.36
C LEU A 155 -0.17 -19.68 1.64
N LEU A 156 -0.33 -18.44 2.11
CA LEU A 156 -0.96 -18.08 3.38
C LEU A 156 -2.09 -17.04 3.17
N PRO A 157 -3.17 -17.09 3.98
CA PRO A 157 -4.17 -16.03 4.01
C PRO A 157 -3.56 -14.68 4.43
N ASP A 158 -4.04 -13.58 3.84
CA ASP A 158 -3.53 -12.22 4.10
C ASP A 158 -3.45 -11.86 5.59
N ALA A 159 -4.42 -12.30 6.41
CA ALA A 159 -4.44 -12.05 7.84
C ALA A 159 -3.24 -12.69 8.57
N TRP A 160 -2.90 -13.92 8.22
CA TRP A 160 -1.74 -14.60 8.79
C TRP A 160 -0.42 -13.97 8.34
N VAL A 161 -0.33 -13.58 7.07
CA VAL A 161 0.84 -12.84 6.55
C VAL A 161 1.06 -11.56 7.34
N GLY A 162 -0.02 -10.79 7.59
CA GLY A 162 0.04 -9.57 8.40
C GLY A 162 0.48 -9.84 9.84
N ILE A 163 -0.07 -10.86 10.49
CA ILE A 163 0.33 -11.25 11.86
C ILE A 163 1.83 -11.58 11.93
N TRP A 164 2.32 -12.47 11.05
CA TRP A 164 3.73 -12.89 11.07
C TRP A 164 4.69 -11.74 10.73
N LEU A 165 4.31 -10.87 9.79
CA LEU A 165 5.10 -9.68 9.45
C LEU A 165 5.17 -8.72 10.64
N GLY A 166 4.03 -8.49 11.30
CA GLY A 166 3.93 -7.65 12.48
C GLY A 166 4.70 -8.21 13.67
N LEU A 167 4.68 -9.53 13.89
CA LEU A 167 5.46 -10.20 14.93
C LEU A 167 6.97 -10.05 14.71
N GLY A 168 7.45 -10.22 13.47
CA GLY A 168 8.85 -9.96 13.14
C GLY A 168 9.24 -8.50 13.40
N ALA A 169 8.39 -7.56 13.00
CA ALA A 169 8.60 -6.14 13.25
C ALA A 169 8.56 -5.78 14.74
N LEU A 170 7.67 -6.41 15.51
CA LEU A 170 7.60 -6.26 16.97
C LEU A 170 8.86 -6.80 17.64
N ALA A 171 9.33 -7.98 17.25
CA ALA A 171 10.58 -8.55 17.77
C ALA A 171 11.77 -7.62 17.51
N ALA A 172 11.86 -7.03 16.31
CA ALA A 172 12.91 -6.08 15.97
C ALA A 172 12.81 -4.74 16.74
N ALA A 173 11.60 -4.31 17.07
CA ALA A 173 11.36 -3.14 17.92
C ALA A 173 11.73 -3.41 19.39
N LEU A 174 11.41 -4.60 19.88
CA LEU A 174 11.73 -5.01 21.25
C LEU A 174 13.23 -5.23 21.47
N ALA A 175 13.94 -5.71 20.45
CA ALA A 175 15.39 -5.90 20.48
C ALA A 175 16.20 -4.59 20.45
N ARG A 176 15.56 -3.41 20.39
CA ARG A 176 16.24 -2.09 20.33
C ARG A 176 15.77 -1.10 21.41
N PRO A 177 16.24 -1.27 22.66
CA PRO A 177 15.84 -0.44 23.80
C PRO A 177 16.18 1.05 23.65
N VAL A 178 17.18 1.39 22.83
CA VAL A 178 17.65 2.79 22.61
C VAL A 178 16.52 3.72 22.09
N THR A 179 15.47 3.16 21.48
CA THR A 179 14.32 3.95 20.99
C THR A 179 13.24 4.22 22.06
N TRP A 180 13.40 3.69 23.27
CA TRP A 180 12.37 3.71 24.31
C TRP A 180 12.43 4.94 25.23
N GLY A 181 13.50 5.74 25.14
CA GLY A 181 13.81 6.78 26.13
C GLY A 181 12.81 7.95 26.26
N VAL A 182 11.85 8.09 25.34
CA VAL A 182 10.82 9.14 25.40
C VAL A 182 9.42 8.58 25.25
N ASN A 183 9.16 7.85 24.17
CA ASN A 183 7.83 7.28 23.90
C ASN A 183 7.95 6.01 23.03
N PRO A 184 8.05 4.82 23.64
CA PRO A 184 8.24 3.57 22.90
C PRO A 184 7.03 3.22 22.01
N TRP A 185 5.82 3.64 22.40
CA TRP A 185 4.63 3.45 21.56
C TRP A 185 4.80 4.20 20.23
N LYS A 186 5.03 5.51 20.29
CA LYS A 186 5.10 6.39 19.13
C LYS A 186 6.26 6.05 18.19
N PHE A 187 7.42 5.68 18.75
CA PHE A 187 8.65 5.54 17.96
C PHE A 187 9.04 4.11 17.60
N ALA A 188 8.44 3.08 18.21
CA ALA A 188 8.84 1.70 17.96
C ALA A 188 7.67 0.71 17.84
N ILE A 189 6.68 0.78 18.74
CA ILE A 189 5.74 -0.33 18.96
C ILE A 189 4.39 -0.14 18.24
N ALA A 190 3.94 1.10 18.02
CA ALA A 190 2.60 1.37 17.49
C ALA A 190 2.33 0.72 16.13
N VAL A 191 3.26 0.84 15.18
CA VAL A 191 3.12 0.26 13.83
C VAL A 191 3.03 -1.27 13.87
N PRO A 192 3.99 -2.02 14.46
CA PRO A 192 3.90 -3.48 14.48
C PRO A 192 2.68 -4.00 15.25
N VAL A 193 2.34 -3.40 16.39
CA VAL A 193 1.13 -3.79 17.15
C VAL A 193 -0.13 -3.57 16.31
N SER A 194 -0.22 -2.46 15.58
CA SER A 194 -1.40 -2.17 14.77
C SER A 194 -1.53 -3.11 13.57
N ILE A 195 -0.41 -3.50 12.95
CA ILE A 195 -0.40 -4.56 11.94
C ILE A 195 -0.94 -5.87 12.53
N ILE A 196 -0.46 -6.29 13.70
CA ILE A 196 -0.90 -7.54 14.35
C ILE A 196 -2.38 -7.47 14.70
N VAL A 197 -2.80 -6.43 15.42
CA VAL A 197 -4.17 -6.26 15.93
C VAL A 197 -5.17 -6.19 14.79
N LEU A 198 -4.92 -5.38 13.75
CA LEU A 198 -5.83 -5.25 12.62
C LEU A 198 -5.83 -6.48 11.70
N SER A 199 -4.71 -7.22 11.65
CA SER A 199 -4.66 -8.52 10.96
C SER A 199 -5.44 -9.60 11.71
N ALA A 200 -5.34 -9.62 13.05
CA ALA A 200 -6.10 -10.52 13.91
C ALA A 200 -7.60 -10.20 13.89
N ALA A 201 -7.98 -8.92 13.93
CA ALA A 201 -9.36 -8.48 13.82
C ALA A 201 -10.03 -9.02 12.53
N ARG A 202 -9.28 -9.03 11.42
CA ARG A 202 -9.72 -9.58 10.13
C ARG A 202 -10.04 -11.08 10.19
N LEU A 203 -9.45 -11.85 11.09
CA LEU A 203 -9.76 -13.28 11.27
C LEU A 203 -11.21 -13.49 11.74
N SER A 204 -11.78 -12.54 12.50
CA SER A 204 -13.18 -12.61 12.94
C SER A 204 -14.18 -12.51 11.78
N ARG A 205 -13.75 -11.94 10.64
CA ARG A 205 -14.60 -11.56 9.49
C ARG A 205 -15.73 -10.57 9.83
N ARG A 206 -15.79 -10.07 11.07
CA ARG A 206 -16.83 -9.15 11.56
C ARG A 206 -16.30 -7.73 11.51
N ARG A 207 -16.92 -6.87 10.70
CA ARG A 207 -16.52 -5.46 10.55
C ARG A 207 -16.50 -4.69 11.87
N ILE A 208 -17.39 -5.01 12.81
CA ILE A 208 -17.42 -4.35 14.11
C ILE A 208 -16.15 -4.61 14.93
N VAL A 209 -15.49 -5.75 14.74
CA VAL A 209 -14.21 -6.06 15.39
C VAL A 209 -13.09 -5.22 14.79
N ASP A 210 -13.07 -5.05 13.46
CA ASP A 210 -12.12 -4.13 12.79
C ASP A 210 -12.30 -2.69 13.28
N VAL A 211 -13.55 -2.20 13.36
CA VAL A 211 -13.85 -0.85 13.85
C VAL A 211 -13.47 -0.70 15.32
N GLY A 212 -13.83 -1.66 16.17
CA GLY A 212 -13.48 -1.67 17.59
C GLY A 212 -11.96 -1.64 17.79
N ALA A 213 -11.21 -2.43 17.03
CA ALA A 213 -9.75 -2.43 17.05
C ALA A 213 -9.16 -1.07 16.68
N LEU A 214 -9.68 -0.43 15.61
CA LEU A 214 -9.25 0.92 15.22
C LEU A 214 -9.55 1.97 16.30
N VAL A 215 -10.73 1.92 16.92
CA VAL A 215 -11.10 2.85 18.00
C VAL A 215 -10.20 2.66 19.22
N VAL A 216 -9.92 1.42 19.63
CA VAL A 216 -8.99 1.14 20.73
C VAL A 216 -7.59 1.68 20.43
N LEU A 217 -7.07 1.43 19.22
CA LEU A 217 -5.77 1.96 18.79
C LEU A 217 -5.74 3.49 18.71
N ALA A 218 -6.85 4.11 18.28
CA ALA A 218 -7.01 5.56 18.27
C ALA A 218 -6.91 6.14 19.68
N LEU A 219 -7.76 5.67 20.59
CA LEU A 219 -7.81 6.15 21.97
C LEU A 219 -6.47 5.94 22.68
N PHE A 220 -5.84 4.77 22.50
CA PHE A 220 -4.52 4.52 23.05
C PHE A 220 -3.45 5.45 22.45
N SER A 221 -3.51 5.74 21.15
CA SER A 221 -2.56 6.67 20.53
C SER A 221 -2.76 8.12 20.98
N ALA A 222 -3.99 8.50 21.34
CA ALA A 222 -4.28 9.82 21.90
C ALA A 222 -3.66 9.98 23.30
N THR A 223 -3.71 8.95 24.15
CA THR A 223 -3.06 9.00 25.48
C THR A 223 -1.53 8.96 25.42
N GLN A 224 -0.97 8.57 24.28
CA GLN A 224 0.47 8.48 24.04
C GLN A 224 1.02 9.65 23.19
N ASP A 225 0.34 10.80 23.14
CA ASP A 225 0.74 12.00 22.36
C ASP A 225 1.14 11.70 20.89
N SER A 226 0.41 10.77 20.27
CA SER A 226 0.61 10.35 18.87
C SER A 226 -0.55 10.84 18.01
N ARG A 227 -0.65 12.16 17.85
CA ARG A 227 -1.77 12.87 17.20
C ARG A 227 -2.05 12.40 15.78
N SER A 228 -1.01 12.23 14.96
CA SER A 228 -1.17 11.75 13.59
C SER A 228 -1.66 10.30 13.53
N ALA A 229 -1.15 9.43 14.42
CA ALA A 229 -1.63 8.06 14.51
C ALA A 229 -3.11 8.01 14.93
N PHE A 230 -3.50 8.78 15.94
CA PHE A 230 -4.90 8.95 16.34
C PHE A 230 -5.80 9.35 15.16
N ALA A 231 -5.41 10.39 14.42
CA ALA A 231 -6.19 10.88 13.28
C ALA A 231 -6.33 9.82 12.16
N ILE A 232 -5.25 9.08 11.86
CA ILE A 232 -5.25 8.03 10.83
C ILE A 232 -6.17 6.87 11.25
N TYR A 233 -6.16 6.44 12.51
CA TYR A 233 -7.10 5.42 13.00
C TYR A 233 -8.55 5.88 12.91
N LEU A 234 -8.83 7.13 13.26
CA LEU A 234 -10.18 7.70 13.22
C LEU A 234 -10.71 7.78 11.78
N VAL A 235 -9.90 8.28 10.83
CA VAL A 235 -10.23 8.27 9.39
C VAL A 235 -10.52 6.85 8.92
N ALA A 236 -9.70 5.87 9.33
CA ALA A 236 -9.90 4.48 8.95
C ALA A 236 -11.22 3.90 9.52
N ALA A 237 -11.54 4.19 10.78
CA ALA A 237 -12.77 3.75 11.42
C ALA A 237 -14.01 4.36 10.73
N THR A 238 -13.97 5.67 10.46
CA THR A 238 -15.06 6.39 9.77
C THR A 238 -15.31 5.83 8.37
N LEU A 239 -14.27 5.54 7.59
CA LEU A 239 -14.43 4.96 6.26
C LEU A 239 -14.99 3.54 6.29
N LEU A 240 -14.60 2.71 7.27
CA LEU A 240 -15.19 1.38 7.45
C LEU A 240 -16.67 1.44 7.85
N LEU A 241 -17.04 2.38 8.73
CA LEU A 241 -18.43 2.62 9.10
C LEU A 241 -19.24 3.10 7.91
N TRP A 242 -18.70 4.04 7.13
CA TRP A 242 -19.33 4.54 5.90
C TRP A 242 -19.55 3.42 4.88
N GLN A 243 -18.59 2.52 4.69
CA GLN A 243 -18.72 1.36 3.80
C GLN A 243 -19.90 0.44 4.17
N ALA A 244 -20.32 0.43 5.44
CA ALA A 244 -21.46 -0.35 5.91
C ALA A 244 -22.82 0.23 5.50
N VAL A 245 -22.88 1.52 5.14
CA VAL A 245 -24.12 2.18 4.73
C VAL A 245 -24.69 1.51 3.47
N PRO A 246 -25.98 1.09 3.48
CA PRO A 246 -26.65 0.55 2.31
C PRO A 246 -26.61 1.54 1.15
N SER A 247 -26.10 1.11 0.00
CA SER A 247 -26.02 1.97 -1.18
C SER A 247 -27.32 1.81 -1.96
N ARG A 248 -28.18 2.84 -1.97
CA ARG A 248 -29.49 2.83 -2.65
C ARG A 248 -29.40 2.85 -4.19
N VAL A 249 -28.22 3.08 -4.74
CA VAL A 249 -27.97 3.10 -6.18
C VAL A 249 -27.79 1.66 -6.67
N GLN A 250 -28.91 0.98 -6.92
CA GLN A 250 -28.95 -0.20 -7.78
C GLN A 250 -29.02 0.29 -9.23
N GLY A 251 -27.90 0.22 -9.94
CA GLY A 251 -27.85 0.59 -11.35
C GLY A 251 -26.44 0.39 -11.90
N GLU A 252 -26.35 0.20 -13.22
CA GLU A 252 -25.12 0.02 -14.02
C GLU A 252 -24.22 1.27 -14.05
N ALA A 253 -24.03 1.94 -12.91
CA ALA A 253 -23.03 2.99 -12.81
C ALA A 253 -21.69 2.37 -13.19
N SER A 254 -21.13 2.85 -14.30
CA SER A 254 -19.84 2.39 -14.80
C SER A 254 -18.81 2.38 -13.67
N SER A 255 -18.07 1.28 -13.55
CA SER A 255 -17.20 0.98 -12.40
C SER A 255 -16.22 2.11 -12.04
N TRP A 256 -15.85 2.98 -12.99
CA TRP A 256 -15.01 4.15 -12.77
C TRP A 256 -15.72 5.29 -12.02
N ARG A 257 -17.00 5.57 -12.31
CA ARG A 257 -17.77 6.64 -11.62
C ARG A 257 -17.88 6.36 -10.14
N ARG A 258 -18.13 5.10 -9.78
CA ARG A 258 -18.20 4.65 -8.39
C ARG A 258 -16.85 4.77 -7.67
N ARG A 259 -15.76 4.46 -8.36
CA ARG A 259 -14.40 4.68 -7.82
C ARG A 259 -14.13 6.17 -7.57
N LEU A 260 -14.49 7.06 -8.50
CA LEU A 260 -14.36 8.50 -8.29
C LEU A 260 -15.19 9.00 -7.11
N GLN A 261 -16.43 8.52 -6.96
CA GLN A 261 -17.24 8.84 -5.77
C GLN A 261 -16.57 8.40 -4.48
N VAL A 262 -16.01 7.18 -4.43
CA VAL A 262 -15.26 6.69 -3.27
C VAL A 262 -14.03 7.56 -2.99
N LEU A 263 -13.28 7.94 -4.03
CA LEU A 263 -12.13 8.85 -3.88
C LEU A 263 -12.57 10.22 -3.35
N ALA A 264 -13.68 10.77 -3.85
CA ALA A 264 -14.24 12.02 -3.36
C ALA A 264 -14.67 11.91 -1.88
N VAL A 265 -15.30 10.81 -1.48
CA VAL A 265 -15.66 10.55 -0.07
C VAL A 265 -14.41 10.42 0.81
N MET A 266 -13.38 9.68 0.36
CA MET A 266 -12.11 9.59 1.07
C MET A 266 -11.50 10.97 1.30
N GLY A 267 -11.44 11.80 0.24
CA GLY A 267 -10.98 13.18 0.33
C GLY A 267 -11.82 14.03 1.26
N ALA A 268 -13.15 13.92 1.19
CA ALA A 268 -14.08 14.64 2.04
C ALA A 268 -13.94 14.26 3.53
N VAL A 269 -13.74 12.98 3.86
CA VAL A 269 -13.50 12.53 5.24
C VAL A 269 -12.20 13.10 5.79
N VAL A 270 -11.12 13.07 5.00
CA VAL A 270 -9.84 13.66 5.41
C VAL A 270 -9.98 15.17 5.62
N ALA A 271 -10.61 15.87 4.67
CA ALA A 271 -10.84 17.30 4.76
C ALA A 271 -11.71 17.66 5.96
N ALA A 272 -12.80 16.92 6.22
CA ALA A 272 -13.66 17.12 7.36
C ALA A 272 -12.91 16.93 8.68
N MET A 273 -12.10 15.87 8.81
CA MET A 273 -11.30 15.61 10.01
C MET A 273 -10.22 16.68 10.22
N TYR A 274 -9.57 17.15 9.15
CA TYR A 274 -8.61 18.25 9.23
C TYR A 274 -9.29 19.54 9.71
N ASN A 275 -10.39 19.95 9.06
CA ASN A 275 -11.11 21.17 9.43
C ASN A 275 -11.68 21.10 10.84
N LEU A 276 -12.24 19.95 11.24
CA LEU A 276 -12.72 19.74 12.61
C LEU A 276 -11.57 19.86 13.62
N GLY A 277 -10.42 19.22 13.34
CA GLY A 277 -9.25 19.30 14.20
C GLY A 277 -8.72 20.74 14.34
N VAL A 278 -8.62 21.47 13.23
CA VAL A 278 -8.20 22.88 13.24
C VAL A 278 -9.19 23.75 13.99
N SER A 279 -10.50 23.60 13.76
CA SER A 279 -11.54 24.34 14.50
C SER A 279 -11.41 24.08 15.99
N LEU A 280 -11.36 22.82 16.43
CA LEU A 280 -11.24 22.48 17.85
C LEU A 280 -9.96 23.05 18.51
N ILE A 281 -8.87 23.18 17.75
CA ILE A 281 -7.65 23.83 18.24
C ILE A 281 -7.86 25.35 18.37
N LEU A 282 -8.40 25.98 17.32
CA LEU A 282 -8.62 27.43 17.27
C LEU A 282 -9.70 27.90 18.26
N ASP A 283 -10.67 27.06 18.58
CA ASP A 283 -11.72 27.29 19.56
C ASP A 283 -11.23 27.02 21.00
N GLY A 284 -9.98 26.59 21.18
CA GLY A 284 -9.37 26.35 22.49
C GLY A 284 -9.75 25.01 23.15
N HIS A 285 -10.60 24.19 22.51
CA HIS A 285 -11.01 22.89 23.03
C HIS A 285 -9.86 21.90 23.23
N LEU A 286 -8.74 22.07 22.51
CA LEU A 286 -7.52 21.27 22.68
C LEU A 286 -6.42 21.97 23.51
N GLY A 287 -6.77 23.06 24.21
CA GLY A 287 -5.91 23.81 25.13
C GLY A 287 -5.25 25.05 24.53
N GLU A 288 -5.04 26.06 25.38
CA GLU A 288 -4.52 27.38 24.98
C GLU A 288 -3.13 27.31 24.33
N SER A 289 -2.24 26.47 24.84
CA SER A 289 -0.91 26.28 24.24
C SER A 289 -0.96 25.74 22.80
N ALA A 290 -1.94 24.88 22.49
CA ALA A 290 -2.11 24.37 21.13
C ALA A 290 -2.71 25.43 20.22
N GLN A 291 -3.66 26.22 20.74
CA GLN A 291 -4.29 27.34 20.06
C GLN A 291 -3.26 28.42 19.68
N GLN A 292 -2.46 28.90 20.65
CA GLN A 292 -1.45 29.94 20.44
C GLN A 292 -0.41 29.54 19.38
N ARG A 293 0.16 28.33 19.49
CA ARG A 293 1.11 27.80 18.49
C ARG A 293 0.52 27.71 17.09
N THR A 294 -0.73 27.28 16.99
CA THR A 294 -1.43 27.16 15.69
C THR A 294 -1.68 28.54 15.08
N LEU A 295 -2.07 29.53 15.89
CA LEU A 295 -2.23 30.91 15.45
C LEU A 295 -0.90 31.52 15.00
N GLU A 296 0.18 31.28 15.72
CA GLU A 296 1.54 31.72 15.33
C GLU A 296 1.97 31.08 14.01
N GLN A 297 1.79 29.77 13.85
CA GLN A 297 2.11 29.06 12.59
C GLN A 297 1.32 29.60 11.41
N ILE A 298 0.01 29.84 11.58
CA ILE A 298 -0.84 30.42 10.53
C ILE A 298 -0.42 31.86 10.20
N ARG A 299 -0.10 32.68 11.21
CA ARG A 299 0.38 34.06 11.00
C ARG A 299 1.71 34.12 10.26
N ALA A 300 2.64 33.22 10.60
CA ALA A 300 3.98 33.21 9.99
C ALA A 300 3.99 32.69 8.55
N SER A 301 3.19 31.67 8.25
CA SER A 301 3.29 30.91 7.00
C SER A 301 2.05 30.96 6.10
N GLY A 302 0.97 31.60 6.56
CA GLY A 302 -0.33 31.65 5.87
C GLY A 302 -1.14 30.35 5.91
N SER A 303 -0.54 29.21 6.29
CA SER A 303 -1.22 27.91 6.32
C SER A 303 -0.58 26.97 7.34
N LEU A 304 -1.41 26.29 8.15
CA LEU A 304 -0.92 25.29 9.12
C LEU A 304 -0.13 24.15 8.45
N LEU A 305 -0.47 23.78 7.21
CA LEU A 305 0.25 22.74 6.48
C LEU A 305 1.62 23.21 6.00
N LEU A 306 1.73 24.47 5.57
CA LEU A 306 2.99 25.06 5.10
C LEU A 306 3.92 25.39 6.29
N GLY A 307 3.41 26.08 7.31
CA GLY A 307 4.18 26.44 8.50
C GLY A 307 4.51 25.28 9.43
N GLY A 308 3.78 24.17 9.32
CA GLY A 308 4.07 22.95 10.07
C GLY A 308 5.21 22.12 9.49
N ARG A 309 5.68 22.40 8.26
CA ARG A 309 6.62 21.56 7.50
C ARG A 309 7.57 22.39 6.62
N PRO A 310 8.55 23.09 7.23
CA PRO A 310 9.55 23.84 6.48
C PRO A 310 10.39 22.96 5.53
N GLU A 311 10.52 21.66 5.80
CA GLU A 311 11.30 20.74 4.97
C GLU A 311 10.74 20.56 3.55
N LEU A 312 9.43 20.79 3.35
CA LEU A 312 8.83 20.78 2.03
C LEU A 312 9.35 21.95 1.18
N ALA A 313 9.46 23.14 1.78
CA ALA A 313 10.00 24.31 1.09
C ALA A 313 11.49 24.13 0.75
N ALA A 314 12.27 23.53 1.66
CA ALA A 314 13.64 23.14 1.37
C ALA A 314 13.73 22.13 0.22
N THR A 315 12.88 21.10 0.23
CA THR A 315 12.81 20.10 -0.85
C THR A 315 12.51 20.76 -2.20
N MET A 316 11.55 21.68 -2.23
CA MET A 316 11.17 22.41 -3.45
C MET A 316 12.32 23.29 -3.96
N ALA A 317 13.02 24.02 -3.09
CA ALA A 317 14.15 24.85 -3.49
C ALA A 317 15.31 24.00 -4.06
N LEU A 318 15.65 22.88 -3.40
CA LEU A 318 16.66 21.95 -3.90
C LEU A 318 16.24 21.30 -5.23
N MET A 319 14.95 20.99 -5.41
CA MET A 319 14.43 20.48 -6.69
C MET A 319 14.52 21.49 -7.82
N GLN A 320 14.37 22.78 -7.53
CA GLN A 320 14.53 23.84 -8.52
C GLN A 320 15.99 23.99 -8.94
N GLU A 321 16.92 23.86 -8.01
CA GLU A 321 18.34 23.99 -8.30
C GLU A 321 18.94 22.74 -8.95
N ARG A 322 18.58 21.54 -8.46
CA ARG A 322 19.13 20.27 -8.94
C ARG A 322 18.03 19.23 -9.24
N PRO A 323 17.19 19.42 -10.28
CA PRO A 323 15.97 18.65 -10.50
C PRO A 323 16.18 17.13 -10.61
N LEU A 324 17.36 16.69 -11.08
CA LEU A 324 17.66 15.27 -11.25
C LEU A 324 17.89 14.52 -9.93
N GLY A 325 18.14 15.21 -8.82
CA GLY A 325 18.51 14.63 -7.53
C GLY A 325 20.04 14.52 -7.34
N PHE A 326 20.47 13.85 -6.27
CA PHE A 326 21.87 13.83 -5.81
C PHE A 326 22.53 12.44 -5.87
N GLY A 327 21.77 11.35 -5.72
CA GLY A 327 22.34 10.00 -5.63
C GLY A 327 22.53 9.54 -4.18
N PRO A 328 22.49 8.23 -3.90
CA PRO A 328 22.76 7.72 -2.56
C PRO A 328 24.24 7.99 -2.21
N GLY A 329 24.48 8.47 -1.00
CA GLY A 329 25.84 8.71 -0.51
C GLY A 329 26.37 10.12 -0.70
N THR A 330 25.70 10.94 -1.51
CA THR A 330 26.08 12.35 -1.72
C THR A 330 25.88 13.15 -0.45
N LEU A 331 26.94 13.80 0.02
CA LEU A 331 26.91 14.66 1.21
C LEU A 331 26.45 16.07 0.81
N PRO A 332 25.59 16.72 1.62
CA PRO A 332 25.18 18.09 1.35
C PRO A 332 26.36 19.06 1.37
N SER A 333 26.44 19.91 0.34
CA SER A 333 27.39 21.01 0.27
C SER A 333 26.88 22.24 1.03
N PRO A 334 27.74 23.22 1.36
CA PRO A 334 27.28 24.51 1.90
C PRO A 334 26.28 25.23 0.98
N GLY A 335 26.40 25.05 -0.34
CA GLY A 335 25.46 25.58 -1.32
C GLY A 335 24.07 24.98 -1.14
N ASP A 336 23.97 23.65 -1.04
CA ASP A 336 22.69 22.96 -0.82
C ASP A 336 22.00 23.44 0.46
N VAL A 337 22.78 23.61 1.54
CA VAL A 337 22.25 24.11 2.81
C VAL A 337 21.70 25.52 2.61
N ALA A 338 22.44 26.41 1.95
CA ALA A 338 21.99 27.78 1.69
C ALA A 338 20.70 27.80 0.85
N THR A 339 20.61 26.98 -0.20
CA THR A 339 19.41 26.84 -1.04
C THR A 339 18.20 26.36 -0.25
N ALA A 340 18.39 25.33 0.58
CA ALA A 340 17.34 24.81 1.45
C ALA A 340 16.84 25.89 2.43
N LYS A 341 17.76 26.62 3.07
CA LYS A 341 17.43 27.73 3.97
C LYS A 341 16.67 28.84 3.26
N ALA A 342 17.13 29.25 2.08
CA ALA A 342 16.46 30.28 1.27
C ALA A 342 15.02 29.85 0.96
N GLY A 343 14.81 28.60 0.56
CA GLY A 343 13.48 28.03 0.36
C GLY A 343 12.58 28.12 1.59
N MET A 344 13.11 27.76 2.76
CA MET A 344 12.37 27.84 4.02
C MET A 344 12.02 29.28 4.43
N SER A 345 12.92 30.24 4.22
CA SER A 345 12.66 31.64 4.51
C SER A 345 11.50 32.21 3.69
N THR A 346 11.23 31.67 2.48
CA THR A 346 10.10 32.15 1.66
C THR A 346 8.73 31.91 2.27
N ILE A 347 8.62 30.95 3.21
CA ILE A 347 7.37 30.64 3.93
C ILE A 347 7.35 31.22 5.36
N GLY A 348 8.24 32.16 5.67
CA GLY A 348 8.32 32.80 6.98
C GLY A 348 8.92 31.93 8.09
N TYR A 349 9.60 30.83 7.74
CA TYR A 349 10.35 30.02 8.70
C TYR A 349 11.74 30.63 8.94
N ASP A 350 12.19 30.62 10.19
CA ASP A 350 13.58 30.97 10.55
C ASP A 350 14.47 29.71 10.46
N PRO A 351 15.34 29.60 9.44
CA PRO A 351 16.17 28.43 9.24
C PRO A 351 17.48 28.45 10.05
N ASP A 352 17.81 29.57 10.72
CA ASP A 352 19.08 29.76 11.43
C ASP A 352 19.00 29.33 12.90
N ASN A 353 18.33 28.20 13.14
CA ASN A 353 18.06 27.66 14.47
C ASN A 353 18.88 26.39 14.81
N GLY A 354 19.81 26.00 13.93
CA GLY A 354 20.66 24.82 14.05
C GLY A 354 20.00 23.48 13.69
N TYR A 355 18.68 23.45 13.47
CA TYR A 355 17.96 22.27 12.99
C TYR A 355 18.41 21.87 11.59
N VAL A 356 18.50 22.85 10.68
CA VAL A 356 18.77 22.65 9.27
C VAL A 356 20.16 22.04 9.08
N GLU A 357 21.18 22.66 9.65
CA GLU A 357 22.59 22.28 9.46
C GLU A 357 22.93 20.99 10.18
N ARG A 358 22.41 20.78 11.40
CA ARG A 358 22.78 19.61 12.21
C ARG A 358 21.93 18.39 11.91
N PHE A 359 20.61 18.57 11.76
CA PHE A 359 19.68 17.46 11.61
C PHE A 359 19.34 17.19 10.14
N MET A 360 19.00 18.21 9.35
CA MET A 360 18.58 17.98 7.97
C MET A 360 19.73 17.69 7.01
N PHE A 361 20.89 18.32 7.21
CA PHE A 361 22.00 18.26 6.26
C PHE A 361 23.34 17.83 6.86
N GLY A 362 23.40 17.54 8.17
CA GLY A 362 24.69 17.31 8.85
C GLY A 362 25.46 16.05 8.42
N THR A 363 24.78 15.03 7.90
CA THR A 363 25.43 13.77 7.45
C THR A 363 24.87 13.21 6.14
N GLN A 364 23.70 13.68 5.72
CA GLN A 364 22.98 13.26 4.52
C GLN A 364 21.80 14.21 4.33
N PHE A 365 21.18 14.21 3.16
CA PHE A 365 19.88 14.86 2.93
C PHE A 365 18.77 14.16 3.74
N ARG A 366 18.18 14.84 4.74
CA ARG A 366 17.02 14.36 5.50
C ARG A 366 15.85 15.32 5.36
N LEU A 367 15.01 15.06 4.36
CA LEU A 367 13.94 15.97 3.95
C LEU A 367 12.61 15.69 4.64
N HIS A 368 12.55 14.67 5.51
CA HIS A 368 11.37 14.31 6.32
C HIS A 368 10.09 14.10 5.50
N SER A 369 10.27 13.68 4.26
CA SER A 369 9.25 13.23 3.32
C SER A 369 9.86 12.10 2.52
N VAL A 370 9.20 10.95 2.41
CA VAL A 370 9.76 9.84 1.64
C VAL A 370 9.86 10.18 0.16
N ILE A 371 8.97 11.02 -0.37
CA ILE A 371 9.12 11.53 -1.74
C ILE A 371 10.41 12.34 -1.87
N GLY A 372 10.67 13.24 -0.92
CA GLY A 372 11.90 14.04 -0.89
C GLY A 372 13.15 13.18 -0.72
N ASP A 373 13.15 12.26 0.24
CA ASP A 373 14.27 11.35 0.52
C ASP A 373 14.57 10.43 -0.69
N LEU A 374 13.54 9.91 -1.36
CA LEU A 374 13.72 9.08 -2.55
C LEU A 374 14.11 9.89 -3.77
N TRP A 375 13.66 11.14 -3.88
CA TRP A 375 14.12 12.05 -4.92
C TRP A 375 15.59 12.43 -4.71
N SER A 376 16.02 12.80 -3.51
CA SER A 376 17.40 13.17 -3.26
C SER A 376 18.33 11.98 -3.52
N ALA A 377 17.97 10.79 -3.03
CA ALA A 377 18.76 9.58 -3.19
C ALA A 377 18.69 8.97 -4.60
N PHE A 378 17.51 8.90 -5.23
CA PHE A 378 17.31 8.13 -6.48
C PHE A 378 16.73 8.97 -7.62
N GLY A 379 16.73 10.29 -7.47
CA GLY A 379 16.29 11.25 -8.46
C GLY A 379 14.80 11.20 -8.77
N ILE A 380 14.46 11.72 -9.95
CA ILE A 380 13.09 11.73 -10.48
C ILE A 380 12.50 10.30 -10.49
N VAL A 381 13.31 9.29 -10.78
CA VAL A 381 12.86 7.89 -10.77
C VAL A 381 12.42 7.44 -9.37
N GLY A 382 13.14 7.84 -8.32
CA GLY A 382 12.75 7.61 -6.93
C GLY A 382 11.43 8.30 -6.56
N ALA A 383 11.26 9.56 -6.98
CA ALA A 383 10.00 10.30 -6.79
C ALA A 383 8.82 9.62 -7.51
N VAL A 384 9.03 9.17 -8.76
CA VAL A 384 8.03 8.44 -9.55
C VAL A 384 7.68 7.11 -8.89
N PHE A 385 8.66 6.38 -8.35
CA PHE A 385 8.41 5.17 -7.56
C PHE A 385 7.51 5.45 -6.36
N ALA A 386 7.78 6.52 -5.60
CA ALA A 386 6.95 6.93 -4.46
C ALA A 386 5.51 7.29 -4.87
N LEU A 387 5.34 8.06 -5.95
CA LEU A 387 4.03 8.44 -6.48
C LEU A 387 3.27 7.23 -7.04
N ALA A 388 3.96 6.33 -7.76
CA ALA A 388 3.36 5.09 -8.24
C ALA A 388 2.87 4.22 -7.07
N MET A 389 3.61 4.18 -5.97
CA MET A 389 3.19 3.49 -4.74
C MET A 389 1.89 4.11 -4.21
N LEU A 390 1.83 5.44 -4.07
CA LEU A 390 0.62 6.14 -3.61
C LEU A 390 -0.59 5.83 -4.49
N VAL A 391 -0.43 5.96 -5.81
CA VAL A 391 -1.49 5.68 -6.79
C VAL A 391 -1.98 4.24 -6.66
N LEU A 392 -1.07 3.27 -6.58
CA LEU A 392 -1.41 1.86 -6.46
C LEU A 392 -2.23 1.59 -5.20
N VAL A 393 -1.80 2.08 -4.04
CA VAL A 393 -2.49 1.80 -2.76
C VAL A 393 -3.84 2.50 -2.66
N VAL A 394 -3.93 3.74 -3.17
CA VAL A 394 -5.20 4.51 -3.20
C VAL A 394 -6.21 3.87 -4.15
N LEU A 395 -5.79 3.46 -5.35
CA LEU A 395 -6.68 2.79 -6.30
C LEU A 395 -7.10 1.40 -5.81
N ALA A 396 -6.20 0.66 -5.15
CA ALA A 396 -6.53 -0.63 -4.55
C ALA A 396 -7.56 -0.46 -3.42
N LEU A 397 -7.38 0.52 -2.54
CA LEU A 397 -8.33 0.84 -1.47
C LEU A 397 -9.67 1.29 -2.04
N ALA A 398 -9.70 2.18 -3.03
CA ALA A 398 -10.92 2.63 -3.67
C ALA A 398 -11.69 1.45 -4.30
N GLY A 399 -10.98 0.50 -4.93
CA GLY A 399 -11.55 -0.75 -5.42
C GLY A 399 -12.13 -1.62 -4.30
N ALA A 400 -11.42 -1.77 -3.18
CA ALA A 400 -11.87 -2.56 -2.04
C ALA A 400 -13.10 -1.94 -1.34
N LEU A 401 -13.13 -0.62 -1.15
CA LEU A 401 -14.26 0.13 -0.61
C LEU A 401 -15.48 0.04 -1.53
N THR A 402 -15.27 0.20 -2.84
CA THR A 402 -16.32 0.02 -3.87
C THR A 402 -16.95 -1.37 -3.79
N ALA A 403 -16.12 -2.40 -3.62
CA ALA A 403 -16.56 -3.79 -3.48
C ALA A 403 -17.09 -4.13 -2.07
N LYS A 404 -17.07 -3.19 -1.12
CA LYS A 404 -17.38 -3.40 0.30
C LYS A 404 -16.55 -4.51 0.96
N ARG A 405 -15.29 -4.67 0.55
CA ARG A 405 -14.33 -5.66 1.05
C ARG A 405 -13.08 -5.06 1.73
N ALA A 406 -13.00 -3.74 1.88
CA ALA A 406 -11.89 -3.14 2.62
C ALA A 406 -11.92 -3.60 4.09
N SER A 407 -10.75 -3.89 4.63
CA SER A 407 -10.53 -4.20 6.05
C SER A 407 -9.87 -3.01 6.75
N GLY A 408 -9.94 -2.98 8.08
CA GLY A 408 -9.31 -1.92 8.88
C GLY A 408 -7.82 -1.79 8.60
N LEU A 409 -7.12 -2.92 8.47
CA LEU A 409 -5.70 -2.96 8.11
C LEU A 409 -5.41 -2.26 6.77
N THR A 410 -6.17 -2.54 5.71
CA THR A 410 -5.91 -1.96 4.39
C THR A 410 -6.20 -0.46 4.37
N VAL A 411 -7.28 -0.02 5.01
CA VAL A 411 -7.60 1.41 5.11
C VAL A 411 -6.49 2.13 5.88
N TRP A 412 -6.16 1.65 7.08
CA TRP A 412 -5.13 2.24 7.94
C TRP A 412 -3.76 2.28 7.27
N LEU A 413 -3.28 1.16 6.69
CA LEU A 413 -1.99 1.13 5.99
C LEU A 413 -1.95 2.11 4.81
N THR A 414 -3.04 2.29 4.08
CA THR A 414 -3.10 3.23 2.95
C THR A 414 -2.90 4.67 3.42
N PHE A 415 -3.62 5.09 4.47
CA PHE A 415 -3.47 6.44 5.02
C PHE A 415 -2.13 6.65 5.72
N LEU A 416 -1.62 5.65 6.43
CA LEU A 416 -0.28 5.70 7.02
C LEU A 416 0.81 5.81 5.95
N THR A 417 0.63 5.13 4.82
CA THR A 417 1.55 5.21 3.68
C THR A 417 1.51 6.59 3.05
N ALA A 418 0.31 7.14 2.80
CA ALA A 418 0.17 8.51 2.33
C ALA A 418 0.82 9.51 3.29
N TRP A 419 0.58 9.38 4.60
CA TRP A 419 1.22 10.21 5.61
C TRP A 419 2.75 10.12 5.53
N ASN A 420 3.32 8.92 5.52
CA ASN A 420 4.76 8.74 5.45
C ASN A 420 5.37 9.26 4.15
N LEU A 421 4.65 9.16 3.03
CA LEU A 421 5.09 9.69 1.75
C LEU A 421 5.34 11.20 1.78
N PHE A 422 4.53 11.95 2.53
CA PHE A 422 4.63 13.40 2.63
C PHE A 422 5.37 13.89 3.89
N PHE A 423 5.42 13.08 4.96
CA PHE A 423 5.84 13.55 6.29
C PHE A 423 6.76 12.60 7.07
N GLY A 424 7.05 11.41 6.52
CA GLY A 424 7.90 10.40 7.13
C GLY A 424 9.30 10.37 6.52
N THR A 425 10.19 9.61 7.13
CA THR A 425 11.54 9.35 6.58
C THR A 425 11.58 8.01 5.85
N PHE A 426 12.44 7.90 4.83
CA PHE A 426 12.53 6.68 4.02
C PHE A 426 12.87 5.45 4.86
N ASN A 427 13.95 5.52 5.65
CA ASN A 427 14.38 4.39 6.48
C ASN A 427 13.30 4.00 7.51
N GLY A 428 12.75 4.98 8.23
CA GLY A 428 11.72 4.76 9.26
C GLY A 428 10.41 4.17 8.73
N SER A 429 10.11 4.38 7.45
CA SER A 429 8.84 3.95 6.84
C SER A 429 8.93 2.59 6.13
N THR A 430 10.12 1.97 6.05
CA THR A 430 10.33 0.78 5.23
C THR A 430 9.43 -0.40 5.61
N THR A 431 9.24 -0.67 6.90
CA THR A 431 8.33 -1.75 7.36
C THR A 431 6.89 -1.51 6.92
N THR A 432 6.41 -0.26 7.04
CA THR A 432 5.08 0.14 6.58
C THR A 432 4.95 -0.06 5.08
N PHE A 433 5.96 0.29 4.30
CA PHE A 433 5.93 0.13 2.85
C PHE A 433 5.95 -1.33 2.40
N VAL A 434 6.74 -2.19 3.06
CA VAL A 434 6.65 -3.64 2.82
C VAL A 434 5.25 -4.15 3.11
N ALA A 435 4.67 -3.78 4.26
CA ALA A 435 3.32 -4.20 4.65
C ALA A 435 2.25 -3.70 3.67
N VAL A 436 2.23 -2.41 3.33
CA VAL A 436 1.20 -1.84 2.46
C VAL A 436 1.32 -2.33 1.02
N LEU A 437 2.53 -2.32 0.43
CA LEU A 437 2.72 -2.70 -0.97
C LEU A 437 2.37 -4.17 -1.14
N ALA A 438 2.78 -5.01 -0.19
CA ALA A 438 2.52 -6.43 -0.33
C ALA A 438 1.09 -6.82 0.05
N LEU A 439 0.43 -6.19 1.03
CA LEU A 439 -0.93 -6.57 1.46
C LEU A 439 -2.05 -5.84 0.71
N ALA A 440 -1.80 -4.63 0.20
CA ALA A 440 -2.81 -3.87 -0.57
C ALA A 440 -2.89 -4.28 -2.04
N MET A 441 -1.83 -4.87 -2.61
CA MET A 441 -1.83 -5.33 -4.00
C MET A 441 -2.96 -6.34 -4.26
N LEU A 442 -3.74 -6.08 -5.32
CA LEU A 442 -4.84 -6.95 -5.73
C LEU A 442 -4.32 -8.20 -6.45
N ARG A 443 -4.86 -9.36 -6.07
CA ARG A 443 -4.64 -10.64 -6.77
C ARG A 443 -5.41 -10.64 -8.09
N ARG A 444 -4.78 -11.05 -9.18
CA ARG A 444 -5.40 -11.19 -10.50
C ARG A 444 -6.37 -12.36 -10.56
N ASP A 445 -6.09 -13.43 -9.82
CA ASP A 445 -6.80 -14.71 -9.91
C ASP A 445 -7.89 -14.88 -8.83
N ALA A 446 -8.41 -13.78 -8.27
CA ALA A 446 -9.37 -13.84 -7.17
C ALA A 446 -10.76 -14.31 -7.65
N SER A 447 -10.89 -15.60 -7.95
CA SER A 447 -12.12 -16.33 -7.64
C SER A 447 -12.36 -16.23 -6.13
N PRO A 448 -13.60 -16.03 -5.68
CA PRO A 448 -13.89 -15.97 -4.24
C PRO A 448 -13.37 -17.23 -3.54
N PRO A 449 -12.75 -17.12 -2.35
CA PRO A 449 -12.38 -18.31 -1.59
C PRO A 449 -13.66 -19.12 -1.34
N GLN A 450 -13.65 -20.36 -1.81
CA GLN A 450 -14.74 -21.30 -1.62
C GLN A 450 -14.88 -21.60 -0.12
N PRO A 451 -16.10 -21.80 0.42
CA PRO A 451 -16.35 -21.88 1.87
C PRO A 451 -15.64 -23.00 2.65
N ASP A 452 -14.89 -23.89 2.01
CA ASP A 452 -14.42 -25.15 2.62
C ASP A 452 -12.97 -25.10 3.16
N ASP A 453 -12.26 -23.96 3.08
CA ASP A 453 -10.91 -23.81 3.69
C ASP A 453 -10.97 -23.57 5.22
N ALA A 454 -11.98 -24.10 5.89
CA ALA A 454 -11.98 -24.26 7.33
C ALA A 454 -10.98 -25.35 7.67
N LEU A 455 -9.80 -24.94 8.17
CA LEU A 455 -9.04 -25.75 9.10
C LEU A 455 -10.02 -26.39 10.08
N ALA A 456 -10.11 -27.72 10.02
CA ALA A 456 -10.88 -28.53 10.94
C ALA A 456 -10.58 -28.07 12.37
N ALA A 457 -11.54 -27.38 12.97
CA ALA A 457 -11.60 -27.28 14.41
C ALA A 457 -11.74 -28.72 14.93
N PRO A 458 -10.89 -29.19 15.86
CA PRO A 458 -11.11 -30.48 16.48
C PRO A 458 -12.49 -30.46 17.12
N GLY A 459 -13.28 -31.48 16.77
CA GLY A 459 -14.69 -31.59 17.12
C GLY A 459 -14.93 -31.46 18.61
N ARG A 460 -16.02 -30.77 18.94
CA ARG A 460 -16.71 -30.97 20.20
C ARG A 460 -17.22 -32.41 20.23
N ALA A 461 -16.71 -33.19 21.18
CA ALA A 461 -17.49 -34.23 21.84
C ALA A 461 -18.04 -33.62 23.12
#